data_AF-A0A0D6AWC3-F1
#
_entry.id   AF-A0A0D6AWC3-F1
#
_cell.length_a   1.000
_cell.length_b   1.000
_cell.length_c   1.000
_cell.angle_alpha   90.00
_cell.angle_beta   90.00
_cell.angle_gamma   90.00
#
_symmetry.space_group_name_H-M   'P 1'
#
loop_
_entity.id
_entity.type
_entity.pdbx_description
1 polymer ?
#
loop_
_entity_poly.entity_id
_entity_poly.type
_entity_poly.pdbx_seq_one_letter_code
_entity_poly.pdbx_strand_id
1 'polypeptide(L)'
;MGCGLPNSEQFPALKPSQLVQTFSPNSCEGSTRFLNPSEEPKPQETELDRYFRLAFQAETAGNFLEAIAYYQKAYDLAPCDCDQQHALAGKQAAEKAKSLGDRYGAESKSTQYFWGRLQELTQTLPCVQIQP
;
A
#
# COMPACT_ATOMS: atom_id res chain seq x y z
N MET A 1 31.94 -57.36 33.77
CA MET A 1 31.25 -57.16 32.48
C MET A 1 29.82 -56.81 32.82
N GLY A 2 29.41 -55.56 32.58
CA GLY A 2 28.15 -55.01 33.08
C GLY A 2 27.02 -55.14 32.07
N CYS A 3 25.84 -55.55 32.54
CA CYS A 3 24.59 -55.49 31.80
C CYS A 3 23.80 -54.29 32.32
N GLY A 4 23.67 -53.24 31.52
CA GLY A 4 22.78 -52.10 31.79
C GLY A 4 21.51 -52.23 30.96
N LEU A 5 20.36 -52.28 31.62
CA LEU A 5 19.04 -52.13 30.99
C LEU A 5 18.74 -50.64 30.74
N PRO A 6 17.95 -50.30 29.70
CA PRO A 6 17.66 -48.93 29.33
C PRO A 6 16.53 -48.37 30.22
N ASN A 7 16.73 -47.17 30.75
CA ASN A 7 15.66 -46.44 31.44
C ASN A 7 15.19 -45.24 30.61
N SER A 8 13.89 -45.06 30.71
CA SER A 8 12.98 -44.16 30.01
C SER A 8 13.33 -42.67 30.07
N GLU A 9 12.84 -41.97 29.04
CA GLU A 9 12.36 -40.58 29.06
C GLU A 9 13.37 -39.45 29.30
N GLN A 10 13.75 -38.79 28.19
CA GLN A 10 13.66 -37.33 28.10
C GLN A 10 13.81 -36.87 26.66
N PHE A 11 12.68 -36.55 26.02
CA PHE A 11 12.67 -35.70 24.83
C PHE A 11 12.90 -34.26 25.29
N PRO A 12 13.98 -33.57 24.87
CA PRO A 12 14.07 -32.14 25.10
C PRO A 12 13.00 -31.43 24.25
N ALA A 13 12.19 -30.63 24.95
CA ALA A 13 11.06 -29.90 24.43
C ALA A 13 11.41 -29.07 23.19
N LEU A 14 10.62 -29.26 22.13
CA LEU A 14 10.54 -28.35 20.99
C LEU A 14 10.27 -26.94 21.51
N LYS A 15 11.19 -26.01 21.23
CA LYS A 15 10.87 -24.58 21.22
C LYS A 15 10.60 -24.16 19.78
N PRO A 16 9.34 -23.99 19.38
CA PRO A 16 8.95 -22.93 18.49
C PRO A 16 8.37 -21.83 19.37
N SER A 17 9.19 -20.89 19.83
CA SER A 17 8.69 -19.53 20.05
C SER A 17 8.49 -18.91 18.68
N GLN A 18 7.53 -19.45 17.93
CA GLN A 18 6.85 -18.67 16.92
C GLN A 18 6.03 -17.68 17.74
N LEU A 19 6.51 -16.44 17.76
CA LEU A 19 5.64 -15.29 17.95
C LEU A 19 4.50 -15.47 16.95
N VAL A 20 3.40 -16.03 17.44
CA VAL A 20 2.11 -15.91 16.79
C VAL A 20 1.86 -14.43 16.82
N GLN A 21 2.25 -13.74 15.73
CA GLN A 21 1.76 -12.42 15.45
C GLN A 21 0.26 -12.60 15.41
N THR A 22 -0.40 -12.24 16.49
CA THR A 22 -1.83 -12.00 16.51
C THR A 22 -2.03 -10.86 15.53
N PHE A 23 -2.25 -11.25 14.27
CA PHE A 23 -2.71 -10.35 13.23
C PHE A 23 -4.02 -9.78 13.73
N SER A 24 -3.96 -8.58 14.28
CA SER A 24 -5.14 -7.74 14.44
C SER A 24 -5.62 -7.46 13.01
N PRO A 25 -6.79 -7.96 12.59
CA PRO A 25 -7.16 -8.00 11.18
C PRO A 25 -7.38 -6.62 10.53
N ASN A 26 -7.20 -5.52 11.27
CA ASN A 26 -7.54 -4.17 10.84
C ASN A 26 -6.45 -3.10 11.10
N SER A 27 -5.26 -3.46 11.63
CA SER A 27 -4.20 -2.46 11.83
C SER A 27 -3.19 -2.50 10.67
N CYS A 28 -2.95 -1.36 10.04
CA CYS A 28 -1.87 -1.21 9.05
C CYS A 28 -0.48 -1.14 9.72
N GLU A 29 -0.33 -1.74 10.92
CA GLU A 29 0.87 -1.58 11.74
C GLU A 29 2.11 -2.09 10.99
N GLY A 30 3.07 -1.19 10.81
CA GLY A 30 4.34 -1.50 10.15
C GLY A 30 4.37 -1.28 8.63
N SER A 31 3.25 -0.91 7.99
CA SER A 31 3.21 -0.58 6.56
C SER A 31 3.11 0.93 6.34
N THR A 32 4.22 1.58 5.98
CA THR A 32 4.20 2.97 5.52
C THR A 32 3.78 3.03 4.06
N ARG A 33 2.76 3.83 3.74
CA ARG A 33 2.39 4.16 2.36
C ARG A 33 2.93 5.52 2.00
N PHE A 34 3.76 5.56 0.96
CA PHE A 34 4.23 6.82 0.42
C PHE A 34 3.19 7.39 -0.54
N LEU A 35 2.89 8.68 -0.40
CA LEU A 35 2.02 9.42 -1.30
C LEU A 35 2.68 9.55 -2.70
N ASN A 36 4.00 9.62 -2.71
CA ASN A 36 4.90 9.61 -3.87
C ASN A 36 5.83 8.40 -3.81
N PRO A 37 5.36 7.18 -4.12
CA PRO A 37 6.23 6.01 -4.16
C PRO A 37 7.31 6.17 -5.24
N SER A 38 8.46 5.52 -5.04
CA SER A 38 9.49 5.45 -6.08
C SER A 38 8.92 4.73 -7.32
N GLU A 39 9.25 5.22 -8.51
CA GLU A 39 8.82 4.64 -9.78
C GLU A 39 9.41 3.23 -10.02
N GLU A 40 10.56 2.94 -9.42
CA GLU A 40 11.24 1.68 -9.62
C GLU A 40 10.61 0.54 -8.82
N PRO A 41 10.39 -0.64 -9.43
CA PRO A 41 9.95 -1.82 -8.70
C PRO A 41 10.96 -2.19 -7.60
N LYS A 42 10.45 -2.52 -6.41
CA LYS A 42 11.30 -3.00 -5.31
C LYS A 42 11.27 -4.53 -5.25
N PRO A 43 12.39 -5.22 -4.95
CA PRO A 43 12.42 -6.68 -4.86
C PRO A 43 11.43 -7.29 -3.84
N GLN A 44 11.00 -6.50 -2.86
CA GLN A 44 10.06 -6.91 -1.81
C GLN A 44 8.73 -6.12 -1.90
N GLU A 45 8.39 -5.57 -3.06
CA GLU A 45 7.11 -4.85 -3.21
C GLU A 45 5.93 -5.81 -3.08
N THR A 46 4.95 -5.43 -2.26
CA THR A 46 3.68 -6.15 -2.24
C THR A 46 2.86 -5.81 -3.48
N GLU A 47 1.85 -6.63 -3.78
CA GLU A 47 0.94 -6.34 -4.90
C GLU A 47 0.23 -4.99 -4.74
N LEU A 48 -0.13 -4.63 -3.49
CA LEU A 48 -0.71 -3.33 -3.16
C LEU A 48 0.29 -2.19 -3.43
N ASP A 49 1.54 -2.32 -2.99
CA ASP A 49 2.59 -1.31 -3.25
C ASP A 49 2.82 -1.12 -4.75
N ARG A 50 2.84 -2.22 -5.51
CA ARG A 50 2.94 -2.19 -6.97
C ARG A 50 1.81 -1.39 -7.59
N TYR A 51 0.56 -1.57 -7.15
CA TYR A 51 -0.56 -0.81 -7.70
C TYR A 51 -0.53 0.68 -7.33
N PHE A 52 -0.09 1.04 -6.12
CA PHE A 52 0.16 2.44 -5.78
C PHE A 52 1.25 3.06 -6.65
N ARG A 53 2.34 2.32 -6.89
CA ARG A 53 3.43 2.76 -7.77
C ARG A 53 2.99 2.95 -9.22
N LEU A 54 2.24 1.99 -9.78
CA LEU A 54 1.71 2.10 -11.13
C LEU A 54 0.69 3.25 -11.26
N ALA A 55 -0.13 3.47 -10.23
CA ALA A 55 -1.05 4.61 -10.20
C ALA A 55 -0.29 5.95 -10.24
N PHE A 56 0.77 6.08 -9.43
CA PHE A 56 1.66 7.25 -9.41
C PHE A 56 2.36 7.50 -10.75
N GLN A 57 2.87 6.44 -11.40
CA GLN A 57 3.45 6.55 -12.74
C GLN A 57 2.43 7.03 -13.77
N ALA A 58 1.22 6.46 -13.75
CA ALA A 58 0.16 6.83 -14.67
C ALA A 58 -0.28 8.29 -14.50
N GLU A 59 -0.47 8.77 -13.26
CA GLU A 59 -0.87 10.17 -13.02
C GLU A 59 0.26 11.18 -13.30
N THR A 60 1.51 10.82 -13.05
CA THR A 60 2.69 11.62 -13.46
C THR A 60 2.77 11.74 -14.99
N ALA A 61 2.39 10.70 -15.73
CA ALA A 61 2.26 10.73 -17.19
C ALA A 61 0.98 11.43 -17.70
N GLY A 62 0.06 11.83 -16.80
CA GLY A 62 -1.25 12.40 -17.15
C GLY A 62 -2.28 11.36 -17.62
N ASN A 63 -1.98 10.07 -17.52
CA ASN A 63 -2.85 8.96 -17.89
C ASN A 63 -3.86 8.65 -16.78
N PHE A 64 -4.78 9.59 -16.51
CA PHE A 64 -5.71 9.45 -15.38
C PHE A 64 -6.65 8.25 -15.48
N LEU A 65 -6.96 7.75 -16.68
CA LEU A 65 -7.77 6.53 -16.84
C LEU A 65 -7.06 5.29 -16.26
N GLU A 66 -5.76 5.15 -16.53
CA GLU A 66 -4.97 4.05 -15.96
C GLU A 66 -4.79 4.24 -14.46
N ALA A 67 -4.52 5.47 -13.99
CA ALA A 67 -4.41 5.76 -12.57
C ALA A 67 -5.68 5.36 -11.79
N ILE A 68 -6.87 5.69 -12.32
CA ILE A 68 -8.16 5.30 -11.73
C ILE A 68 -8.26 3.77 -11.61
N ALA A 69 -7.88 3.04 -12.66
CA ALA A 69 -7.93 1.57 -12.66
C ALA A 69 -6.96 0.98 -11.63
N TYR A 70 -5.75 1.51 -11.53
CA TYR A 70 -4.76 1.06 -10.54
C TYR A 70 -5.17 1.38 -9.10
N TYR A 71 -5.74 2.58 -8.85
CA TYR A 71 -6.28 2.90 -7.53
C TYR A 71 -7.46 2.01 -7.16
N GLN A 72 -8.32 1.62 -8.11
CA GLN A 72 -9.37 0.64 -7.83
C GLN A 72 -8.78 -0.71 -7.42
N LYS A 73 -7.72 -1.19 -8.10
CA LYS A 73 -7.04 -2.43 -7.71
C LYS A 73 -6.38 -2.33 -6.34
N ALA A 74 -5.76 -1.20 -6.01
CA ALA A 74 -5.22 -0.95 -4.69
C ALA A 74 -6.32 -0.95 -3.60
N TYR A 75 -7.48 -0.36 -3.89
CA TYR A 75 -8.63 -0.35 -2.99
C TYR A 75 -9.14 -1.78 -2.72
N ASP A 76 -9.26 -2.60 -3.77
CA ASP A 76 -9.74 -3.99 -3.67
C ASP A 76 -8.78 -4.89 -2.86
N LEU A 77 -7.48 -4.56 -2.86
CA LEU A 77 -6.43 -5.29 -2.15
C LEU A 77 -6.11 -4.73 -0.75
N ALA A 78 -6.73 -3.62 -0.36
CA ALA A 78 -6.39 -2.91 0.86
C ALA A 78 -6.65 -3.81 2.10
N PRO A 79 -5.61 -4.12 2.90
CA PRO A 79 -5.75 -4.99 4.07
C PRO A 79 -6.37 -4.27 5.28
N CYS A 80 -6.50 -2.95 5.22
CA CYS A 80 -6.96 -2.12 6.33
C CYS A 80 -7.62 -0.83 5.82
N ASP A 81 -8.38 -0.17 6.70
CA ASP A 81 -9.11 1.05 6.37
C ASP A 81 -8.19 2.18 5.89
N CYS A 82 -6.99 2.34 6.45
CA CYS A 82 -6.12 3.43 6.03
C CYS A 82 -5.61 3.24 4.59
N ASP A 83 -5.22 2.03 4.21
CA ASP A 83 -4.85 1.70 2.83
C ASP A 83 -6.03 1.90 1.87
N GLN A 84 -7.22 1.50 2.31
CA GLN A 84 -8.44 1.67 1.55
C GLN A 84 -8.78 3.16 1.33
N GLN A 85 -8.67 3.99 2.37
CA GLN A 85 -8.87 5.43 2.28
C GLN A 85 -7.81 6.10 1.40
N HIS A 86 -6.56 5.66 1.46
CA HIS A 86 -5.50 6.16 0.59
C HIS A 86 -5.79 5.85 -0.89
N ALA A 87 -6.17 4.60 -1.20
CA ALA A 87 -6.55 4.21 -2.55
C ALA A 87 -7.79 4.97 -3.05
N LEU A 88 -8.80 5.16 -2.19
CA LEU A 88 -9.98 5.94 -2.51
C LEU A 88 -9.65 7.41 -2.80
N ALA A 89 -8.79 8.03 -1.99
CA ALA A 89 -8.33 9.40 -2.18
C ALA A 89 -7.63 9.57 -3.54
N GLY A 90 -6.72 8.65 -3.89
CA GLY A 90 -6.07 8.62 -5.20
C GLY A 90 -7.05 8.50 -6.36
N LYS A 91 -8.03 7.59 -6.25
CA LYS A 91 -9.09 7.44 -7.26
C LYS A 91 -9.89 8.72 -7.44
N GLN A 92 -10.36 9.34 -6.35
CA GLN A 92 -11.15 10.57 -6.39
C GLN A 92 -10.36 11.75 -7.00
N ALA A 93 -9.08 11.89 -6.63
CA ALA A 93 -8.20 12.89 -7.20
C ALA A 93 -8.03 12.67 -8.71
N ALA A 94 -7.80 11.41 -9.15
CA ALA A 94 -7.62 11.07 -10.56
C ALA A 94 -8.89 11.28 -11.41
N GLU A 95 -10.06 10.89 -10.90
CA GLU A 95 -11.36 11.14 -11.56
C GLU A 95 -11.59 12.64 -11.80
N LYS A 96 -11.29 13.44 -10.78
CA LYS A 96 -11.48 14.89 -10.87
C LYS A 96 -10.47 15.54 -11.80
N ALA A 97 -9.20 15.17 -11.71
CA ALA A 97 -8.14 15.60 -12.61
C ALA A 97 -8.48 15.25 -14.07
N LYS A 98 -8.91 14.02 -14.34
CA LYS A 98 -9.39 13.62 -15.66
C LYS A 98 -10.50 14.55 -16.17
N SER A 99 -11.51 14.83 -15.34
CA SER A 99 -12.63 15.69 -15.73
C SER A 99 -12.18 17.12 -16.07
N LEU A 100 -11.14 17.62 -15.40
CA LEU A 100 -10.57 18.94 -15.68
C LEU A 100 -9.81 18.91 -17.00
N GLY A 101 -9.03 17.85 -17.25
CA GLY A 101 -8.35 17.63 -18.52
C GLY A 101 -9.31 17.51 -19.70
N ASP A 102 -10.41 16.77 -19.55
CA ASP A 102 -11.44 16.63 -20.57
C ASP A 102 -12.10 17.98 -20.92
N ARG A 103 -12.25 18.88 -19.94
CA ARG A 103 -12.95 20.17 -20.10
C ARG A 103 -12.05 21.30 -20.59
N TYR A 104 -10.82 21.36 -20.10
CA TYR A 104 -9.93 22.51 -20.28
C TYR A 104 -8.59 22.13 -20.93
N GLY A 105 -8.39 20.87 -21.32
CA GLY A 105 -7.17 20.41 -21.98
C GLY A 105 -5.91 20.67 -21.14
N ALA A 106 -4.84 21.11 -21.78
CA ALA A 106 -3.55 21.39 -21.13
C ALA A 106 -3.62 22.54 -20.11
N GLU A 107 -4.52 23.51 -20.28
CA GLU A 107 -4.67 24.66 -19.37
C GLU A 107 -5.19 24.26 -17.99
N SER A 108 -5.84 23.09 -17.89
CA SER A 108 -6.38 22.53 -16.65
C SER A 108 -5.35 22.33 -15.55
N LYS A 109 -4.08 22.13 -15.90
CA LYS A 109 -3.01 21.69 -14.98
C LYS A 109 -3.44 20.46 -14.16
N SER A 110 -4.09 19.49 -14.80
CA SER A 110 -4.73 18.33 -14.16
C SER A 110 -3.81 17.55 -13.22
N THR A 111 -2.54 17.35 -13.58
CA THR A 111 -1.57 16.69 -12.68
C THR A 111 -1.30 17.52 -11.43
N GLN A 112 -1.12 18.83 -11.55
CA GLN A 112 -0.95 19.70 -10.36
C GLN A 112 -2.19 19.68 -9.45
N TYR A 113 -3.38 19.69 -10.05
CA TYR A 113 -4.63 19.55 -9.31
C TYR A 113 -4.69 18.21 -8.57
N PHE A 114 -4.34 17.11 -9.25
CA PHE A 114 -4.29 15.78 -8.67
C PHE A 114 -3.44 15.77 -7.39
N TRP A 115 -2.21 16.27 -7.47
CA TRP A 115 -1.26 16.28 -6.35
C TRP A 115 -1.77 17.06 -5.15
N GLY A 116 -2.27 18.28 -5.38
CA GLY A 116 -2.85 19.08 -4.30
C GLY A 116 -4.04 18.39 -3.65
N ARG A 117 -4.89 17.75 -4.46
CA ARG A 117 -6.09 17.07 -3.96
C ARG A 117 -5.76 15.79 -3.21
N LEU A 118 -4.82 14.99 -3.71
CA LEU A 118 -4.38 13.77 -3.05
C LEU A 118 -3.80 14.09 -1.67
N GLN A 119 -2.91 15.07 -1.59
CA GLN A 119 -2.33 15.53 -0.33
C GLN A 119 -3.40 16.00 0.67
N GLU A 120 -4.37 16.80 0.22
CA GLU A 120 -5.48 17.27 1.07
C GLU A 120 -6.31 16.10 1.63
N LEU A 121 -6.61 15.10 0.79
CA LEU A 121 -7.45 13.97 1.17
C LEU A 121 -6.74 12.98 2.10
N THR A 122 -5.40 12.88 2.02
CA THR A 122 -4.63 11.93 2.82
C THR A 122 -3.94 12.55 4.03
N GLN A 123 -4.03 13.87 4.24
CA GLN A 123 -3.29 14.57 5.31
C GLN A 123 -3.62 14.07 6.73
N THR A 124 -4.79 13.48 6.93
CA THR A 124 -5.25 12.93 8.22
C THR A 124 -5.00 11.43 8.35
N LEU A 125 -4.48 10.77 7.30
CA LEU A 125 -4.28 9.33 7.28
C LEU A 125 -2.94 8.97 7.94
N PRO A 126 -2.94 8.23 9.07
CA PRO A 126 -1.72 7.96 9.83
C PRO A 126 -0.74 7.02 9.11
N CYS A 127 -1.20 6.25 8.13
CA CYS A 127 -0.36 5.36 7.32
C CYS A 127 0.31 6.06 6.14
N VAL A 128 -0.13 7.28 5.78
CA VAL A 128 0.38 7.99 4.60
C VAL A 128 1.50 8.94 5.00
N GLN A 129 2.63 8.82 4.32
CA GLN A 129 3.78 9.70 4.47
C GLN A 129 4.18 10.27 3.11
N ILE A 130 4.71 11.48 3.10
CA ILE A 130 5.37 12.05 1.92
C ILE A 130 6.85 11.66 2.04
N GLN A 131 7.46 11.10 0.99
CA GLN A 131 8.90 10.89 1.00
C GLN A 131 9.62 12.25 1.17
N PRO A 132 10.61 12.34 2.06
CA PRO A 132 11.38 13.56 2.24
C PRO A 132 12.20 13.95 1.01
#